data_AF-A0A3D1GC05-F1
#
_entry.id   AF-A0A3D1GC05-F1
#
_cell.length_a   1.000
_cell.length_b   1.000
_cell.length_c   1.000
_cell.angle_alpha   90.00
_cell.angle_beta   90.00
_cell.angle_gamma   90.00
#
_symmetry.space_group_name_H-M   'P 1'
#
loop_
_entity.id
_entity.type
_entity.pdbx_description
1 polymer ?
#
loop_
_entity_poly.entity_id
_entity_poly.type
_entity_poly.pdbx_seq_one_letter_code
_entity_poly.pdbx_strand_id
1 'polypeptide(L)'
;MVQAKRNLFTIFLLMILLTTAAQAQFEEPEIIKVGADEVAKFESKFKTIKWTGQGFNPNSLDKMPAIEIRAHLQGAYGEPTRKIEDIVNSGTYRPGKAIQFEYWFIVDGEIPMMVLDMDGPFADGLVYVGASRYIDMMPQVKRTFTRLVTEAEPKEYTDYFYSPEDEQWYKVSYSNGVYKKEEIEKPSHLRLK
;
A
#
# COMPACT_ATOMS: atom_id res chain seq x y z
N MET A 1 22.05 -45.96 31.99
CA MET A 1 22.28 -45.60 30.58
C MET A 1 21.03 -45.12 29.83
N VAL A 2 19.81 -45.55 30.22
CA VAL A 2 18.54 -45.16 29.56
C VAL A 2 18.11 -43.70 29.87
N GLN A 3 18.34 -43.22 31.09
CA GLN A 3 17.93 -41.87 31.52
C GLN A 3 18.68 -40.74 30.79
N ALA A 4 19.99 -40.93 30.55
CA ALA A 4 20.82 -39.95 29.84
C ALA A 4 20.43 -39.81 28.35
N LYS A 5 20.03 -40.91 27.70
CA LYS A 5 19.51 -40.90 26.33
C LYS A 5 18.16 -40.18 26.22
N ARG A 6 17.29 -40.34 27.23
CA ARG A 6 15.99 -39.66 27.28
C ARG A 6 16.15 -38.15 27.44
N ASN A 7 17.04 -37.70 28.31
CA ASN A 7 17.32 -36.28 28.52
C ASN A 7 17.95 -35.61 27.29
N LEU A 8 18.84 -36.31 26.57
CA LEU A 8 19.45 -35.80 25.34
C LEU A 8 18.42 -35.61 24.21
N PHE A 9 17.45 -36.54 24.10
CA PHE A 9 16.37 -36.44 23.14
C PHE A 9 15.42 -35.27 23.42
N THR A 10 15.12 -35.00 24.69
CA THR A 10 14.27 -33.86 25.09
C THR A 10 14.95 -32.51 24.81
N ILE A 11 16.26 -32.41 25.06
CA ILE A 11 17.05 -31.19 24.75
C ILE A 11 17.11 -30.96 23.23
N PHE A 12 17.28 -32.02 22.44
CA PHE A 12 17.28 -31.93 20.98
C PHE A 12 15.92 -31.49 20.44
N LEU A 13 14.82 -32.03 20.97
CA LEU A 13 13.47 -31.59 20.61
C LEU A 13 13.22 -30.12 20.98
N LEU A 14 13.69 -29.69 22.15
CA LEU A 14 13.57 -28.30 22.61
C LEU A 14 14.38 -27.35 21.72
N MET A 15 15.59 -27.73 21.28
CA MET A 15 16.38 -26.93 20.34
C MET A 15 15.68 -26.80 18.99
N ILE A 16 15.09 -27.88 18.47
CA ILE A 16 14.32 -27.83 17.20
C ILE A 16 13.12 -26.88 17.34
N LEU A 17 12.39 -26.96 18.44
CA LEU A 17 11.23 -26.08 18.72
C LEU A 17 11.65 -24.61 18.91
N LEU A 18 12.84 -24.35 19.46
CA LEU A 18 13.38 -23.00 19.57
C LEU A 18 13.82 -22.44 18.21
N THR A 19 14.36 -23.28 17.31
CA THR A 19 14.74 -22.84 15.96
C THR A 19 13.53 -22.49 15.09
N THR A 20 12.42 -23.24 15.19
CA THR A 20 11.21 -22.94 14.41
C THR A 20 10.51 -21.66 14.89
N ALA A 21 10.45 -21.44 16.21
CA ALA A 21 9.88 -20.22 16.78
C ALA A 21 10.70 -18.97 16.42
N ALA A 22 12.04 -19.09 16.36
CA ALA A 22 12.90 -18.02 15.90
C ALA A 22 12.67 -17.70 14.40
N GLN A 23 12.53 -18.72 13.54
CA GLN A 23 12.28 -18.50 12.10
C GLN A 23 10.95 -17.79 11.82
N ALA A 24 9.89 -18.08 12.57
CA ALA A 24 8.60 -17.40 12.43
C ALA A 24 8.65 -15.89 12.74
N GLN A 25 9.62 -15.43 13.54
CA GLN A 25 9.84 -14.01 13.81
C GLN A 25 10.61 -13.29 12.69
N PHE A 26 11.15 -14.03 11.71
CA PHE A 26 11.96 -13.50 10.60
C PHE A 26 11.33 -13.69 9.21
N GLU A 27 10.13 -14.27 9.10
CA GLU A 27 9.45 -14.35 7.80
C GLU A 27 9.06 -12.94 7.34
N GLU A 28 9.41 -12.59 6.10
CA GLU A 28 8.96 -11.33 5.51
C GLU A 28 7.44 -11.38 5.30
N PRO A 29 6.71 -10.32 5.67
CA PRO A 29 5.27 -10.30 5.51
C PRO A 29 4.88 -10.45 4.04
N GLU A 30 3.89 -11.29 3.77
CA GLU A 30 3.30 -11.46 2.45
C GLU A 30 2.29 -10.33 2.22
N ILE A 31 2.55 -9.48 1.22
CA ILE A 31 1.71 -8.31 0.91
C ILE A 31 0.96 -8.55 -0.40
N ILE A 32 -0.34 -8.87 -0.31
CA ILE A 32 -1.18 -9.14 -1.48
C ILE A 32 -2.07 -7.93 -1.78
N LYS A 33 -1.99 -7.43 -3.02
CA LYS A 33 -2.85 -6.34 -3.51
C LYS A 33 -4.28 -6.84 -3.71
N VAL A 34 -5.24 -6.04 -3.27
CA VAL A 34 -6.67 -6.24 -3.51
C VAL A 34 -7.03 -5.70 -4.90
N GLY A 35 -7.65 -6.54 -5.73
CA GLY A 35 -8.18 -6.14 -7.04
C GLY A 35 -9.39 -5.20 -6.93
N ALA A 36 -9.69 -4.47 -8.01
CA ALA A 36 -10.88 -3.60 -8.07
C ALA A 36 -12.18 -4.41 -7.91
N ASP A 37 -12.20 -5.66 -8.37
CA ASP A 37 -13.29 -6.63 -8.25
C ASP A 37 -13.46 -7.20 -6.83
N GLU A 38 -12.44 -7.07 -5.97
CA GLU A 38 -12.44 -7.59 -4.59
C GLU A 38 -12.77 -6.52 -3.54
N VAL A 39 -12.93 -5.26 -3.95
CA VAL A 39 -13.21 -4.11 -3.09
C VAL A 39 -14.36 -4.36 -2.12
N ALA A 40 -15.51 -4.86 -2.62
CA ALA A 40 -16.69 -5.11 -1.78
C ALA A 40 -16.43 -6.19 -0.71
N LYS A 41 -15.64 -7.21 -1.06
CA LYS A 41 -15.24 -8.28 -0.13
C LYS A 41 -14.28 -7.76 0.93
N PHE A 42 -13.32 -6.93 0.54
CA PHE A 42 -12.39 -6.27 1.46
C PHE A 42 -13.12 -5.37 2.45
N GLU A 43 -13.98 -4.48 1.96
CA GLU A 43 -14.77 -3.56 2.80
C GLU A 43 -15.66 -4.34 3.77
N SER A 44 -16.33 -5.40 3.30
CA SER A 44 -17.16 -6.26 4.15
C SER A 44 -16.35 -6.97 5.25
N LYS A 45 -15.19 -7.55 4.89
CA LYS A 45 -14.29 -8.25 5.83
C LYS A 45 -13.75 -7.31 6.91
N PHE A 46 -13.45 -6.06 6.56
CA PHE A 46 -12.76 -5.11 7.42
C PHE A 46 -13.63 -3.94 7.90
N LYS A 47 -14.96 -4.06 7.79
CA LYS A 47 -15.92 -2.98 8.11
C LYS A 47 -15.79 -2.38 9.52
N THR A 48 -15.31 -3.15 10.49
CA THR A 48 -15.20 -2.74 11.90
C THR A 48 -13.78 -2.31 12.30
N ILE A 49 -12.88 -2.20 11.33
CA ILE A 49 -11.48 -1.83 11.60
C ILE A 49 -11.40 -0.35 11.98
N LYS A 50 -10.62 -0.09 13.02
CA LYS A 50 -10.15 1.26 13.35
C LYS A 50 -8.86 1.50 12.56
N TRP A 51 -8.92 2.39 11.59
CA TRP A 51 -7.77 2.78 10.77
C TRP A 51 -6.86 3.77 11.50
N THR A 52 -5.55 3.64 11.31
CA THR A 52 -4.55 4.55 11.85
C THR A 52 -3.33 4.62 10.93
N GLY A 53 -2.63 5.76 10.91
CA GLY A 53 -1.32 5.89 10.30
C GLY A 53 -0.16 5.63 11.28
N GLN A 54 -0.45 5.32 12.54
CA GLN A 54 0.58 5.01 13.54
C GLN A 54 1.29 3.68 13.23
N GLY A 55 2.59 3.62 13.55
CA GLY A 55 3.44 2.45 13.33
C GLY A 55 4.13 2.42 11.96
N PHE A 56 3.72 3.27 11.01
CA PHE A 56 4.43 3.45 9.75
C PHE A 56 5.60 4.42 9.95
N ASN A 57 6.79 3.87 10.21
CA ASN A 57 8.00 4.68 10.38
C ASN A 57 8.44 5.33 9.05
N PRO A 58 8.93 6.58 9.09
CA PRO A 58 9.48 7.26 7.92
C PRO A 58 10.60 6.47 7.24
N ASN A 59 10.63 6.48 5.91
CA ASN A 59 11.63 5.79 5.11
C ASN A 59 11.90 6.53 3.77
N SER A 60 12.53 5.83 2.81
CA SER A 60 12.91 6.39 1.52
C SER A 60 11.73 6.76 0.62
N LEU A 61 10.62 6.01 0.66
CA LEU A 61 9.43 6.36 -0.12
C LEU A 61 8.81 7.66 0.35
N ASP A 62 8.85 7.97 1.65
CA ASP A 62 8.28 9.20 2.20
C ASP A 62 9.04 10.48 1.75
N LYS A 63 10.14 10.32 1.01
CA LYS A 63 10.95 11.39 0.41
C LYS A 63 11.05 11.30 -1.11
N MET A 64 10.40 10.29 -1.71
CA MET A 64 10.38 10.09 -3.15
C MET A 64 9.18 10.85 -3.74
N PRO A 65 9.30 11.47 -4.91
CA PRO A 65 8.15 12.11 -5.56
C PRO A 65 7.01 11.12 -5.77
N ALA A 66 5.77 11.49 -5.41
CA ALA A 66 4.61 10.61 -5.50
C ALA A 66 4.39 10.06 -6.93
N ILE A 67 4.70 10.88 -7.94
CA ILE A 67 4.63 10.51 -9.36
C ILE A 67 5.59 9.35 -9.72
N GLU A 68 6.75 9.27 -9.06
CA GLU A 68 7.72 8.19 -9.21
C GLU A 68 7.26 6.95 -8.44
N ILE A 69 6.83 7.12 -7.19
CA ILE A 69 6.28 6.03 -6.37
C ILE A 69 5.13 5.34 -7.13
N ARG A 70 4.26 6.11 -7.79
CA ARG A 70 3.15 5.58 -8.58
C ARG A 70 3.60 4.68 -9.73
N ALA A 71 4.70 5.01 -10.43
CA ALA A 71 5.26 4.15 -11.48
C ALA A 71 5.86 2.86 -10.90
N HIS A 72 6.53 2.95 -9.76
CA HIS A 72 7.06 1.78 -9.05
C HIS A 72 5.95 0.87 -8.52
N LEU A 73 4.87 1.45 -7.99
CA LEU A 73 3.67 0.71 -7.59
C LEU A 73 3.01 0.00 -8.78
N GLN A 74 2.98 0.64 -9.95
CA GLN A 74 2.54 0.00 -11.18
C GLN A 74 3.39 -1.24 -11.51
N GLY A 75 4.71 -1.14 -11.31
CA GLY A 75 5.63 -2.25 -11.52
C GLY A 75 5.46 -3.38 -10.52
N ALA A 76 5.30 -3.06 -9.24
CA ALA A 76 5.21 -4.03 -8.16
C ALA A 76 3.83 -4.71 -8.09
N TYR A 77 2.76 -3.95 -8.33
CA TYR A 77 1.39 -4.37 -8.02
C TYR A 77 0.38 -4.11 -9.16
N GLY A 78 0.80 -3.55 -10.29
CA GLY A 78 -0.12 -3.22 -11.39
C GLY A 78 -1.03 -2.04 -11.06
N GLU A 79 -2.24 -2.03 -11.62
CA GLU A 79 -3.19 -0.92 -11.46
C GLU A 79 -3.61 -0.70 -9.98
N PRO A 80 -3.91 0.56 -9.58
CA PRO A 80 -4.51 0.87 -8.29
C PRO A 80 -5.78 0.06 -8.01
N THR A 81 -6.11 -0.12 -6.74
CA THR A 81 -7.40 -0.71 -6.35
C THR A 81 -8.55 0.26 -6.65
N ARG A 82 -8.32 1.57 -6.50
CA ARG A 82 -9.22 2.62 -6.95
C ARG A 82 -8.43 3.77 -7.56
N LYS A 83 -8.96 4.33 -8.66
CA LYS A 83 -8.52 5.61 -9.23
C LYS A 83 -9.50 6.72 -8.84
N ILE A 84 -9.14 7.97 -9.12
CA ILE A 84 -10.04 9.13 -8.93
C ILE A 84 -11.43 8.91 -9.54
N GLU A 85 -11.51 8.24 -10.69
CA GLU A 85 -12.76 7.88 -11.37
C GLU A 85 -13.68 7.05 -10.47
N ASP A 86 -13.12 6.02 -9.83
CA ASP A 86 -13.85 5.12 -8.92
C ASP A 86 -14.28 5.85 -7.64
N ILE A 87 -13.37 6.68 -7.09
CA ILE A 87 -13.57 7.41 -5.83
C ILE A 87 -14.66 8.49 -5.98
N VAL A 88 -14.69 9.15 -7.13
CA VAL A 88 -15.72 10.14 -7.48
C VAL A 88 -17.06 9.44 -7.68
N ASN A 89 -17.09 8.32 -8.41
CA ASN A 89 -18.32 7.62 -8.73
C ASN A 89 -18.95 6.91 -7.52
N SER A 90 -18.14 6.47 -6.54
CA SER A 90 -18.64 5.86 -5.30
C SER A 90 -19.30 6.85 -4.35
N GLY A 91 -19.15 8.17 -4.59
CA GLY A 91 -19.63 9.22 -3.69
C GLY A 91 -18.85 9.32 -2.38
N THR A 92 -17.72 8.60 -2.25
CA THR A 92 -16.81 8.74 -1.09
C THR A 92 -15.83 9.89 -1.24
N TYR A 93 -15.75 10.47 -2.45
CA TYR A 93 -15.00 11.70 -2.70
C TYR A 93 -15.53 12.81 -1.79
N ARG A 94 -14.67 13.29 -0.89
CA ARG A 94 -14.96 14.45 -0.06
C ARG A 94 -14.46 15.69 -0.78
N PRO A 95 -15.31 16.66 -1.13
CA PRO A 95 -14.87 17.95 -1.66
C PRO A 95 -13.77 18.53 -0.75
N GLY A 96 -12.61 18.85 -1.31
CA GLY A 96 -11.42 19.30 -0.56
C GLY A 96 -10.39 18.20 -0.22
N LYS A 97 -10.60 16.95 -0.65
CA LYS A 97 -9.57 15.89 -0.60
C LYS A 97 -9.20 15.45 -2.01
N ALA A 98 -7.95 15.68 -2.39
CA ALA A 98 -7.42 15.39 -3.72
C ALA A 98 -6.84 13.97 -3.79
N ILE A 99 -7.69 12.95 -3.68
CA ILE A 99 -7.19 11.56 -3.78
C ILE A 99 -6.98 11.21 -5.25
N GLN A 100 -5.73 10.96 -5.66
CA GLN A 100 -5.40 10.52 -7.02
C GLN A 100 -5.70 9.03 -7.21
N PHE A 101 -5.22 8.20 -6.28
CA PHE A 101 -5.37 6.75 -6.31
C PHE A 101 -5.28 6.12 -4.92
N GLU A 102 -5.76 4.88 -4.83
CA GLU A 102 -5.66 4.04 -3.64
C GLU A 102 -5.17 2.64 -4.03
N TYR A 103 -4.15 2.14 -3.34
CA TYR A 103 -3.79 0.73 -3.33
C TYR A 103 -4.20 0.11 -2.00
N TRP A 104 -4.94 -0.98 -2.07
CA TRP A 104 -5.37 -1.72 -0.89
C TRP A 104 -4.68 -3.06 -0.84
N PHE A 105 -4.34 -3.50 0.37
CA PHE A 105 -3.56 -4.71 0.60
C PHE A 105 -4.13 -5.53 1.75
N ILE A 106 -3.93 -6.83 1.66
CA ILE A 106 -4.04 -7.77 2.76
C ILE A 106 -2.64 -8.32 3.03
N VAL A 107 -2.14 -8.09 4.24
CA VAL A 107 -0.85 -8.57 4.70
C VAL A 107 -1.05 -9.83 5.54
N ASP A 108 -0.29 -10.88 5.24
CA ASP A 108 -0.34 -12.20 5.87
C ASP A 108 -1.77 -12.79 5.94
N GLY A 109 -2.61 -12.46 4.96
CA GLY A 109 -4.00 -12.91 4.87
C GLY A 109 -5.00 -12.25 5.83
N GLU A 110 -4.56 -11.43 6.80
CA GLU A 110 -5.41 -10.93 7.88
C GLU A 110 -5.31 -9.44 8.21
N ILE A 111 -4.21 -8.78 7.85
CA ILE A 111 -3.96 -7.39 8.22
C ILE A 111 -4.34 -6.48 7.03
N PRO A 112 -5.36 -5.63 7.15
CA PRO A 112 -5.70 -4.70 6.09
C PRO A 112 -4.78 -3.47 6.14
N MET A 113 -4.30 -3.05 4.97
CA MET A 113 -3.51 -1.85 4.77
C MET A 113 -3.98 -1.11 3.53
N MET A 114 -3.95 0.22 3.54
CA MET A 114 -4.16 1.05 2.35
C MET A 114 -3.02 2.06 2.22
N VAL A 115 -2.66 2.34 0.97
CA VAL A 115 -1.69 3.35 0.58
C VAL A 115 -2.38 4.30 -0.38
N LEU A 116 -2.38 5.59 -0.05
CA LEU A 116 -3.17 6.61 -0.73
C LEU A 116 -2.27 7.77 -1.15
N ASP A 117 -2.53 8.30 -2.34
CA ASP A 117 -2.01 9.60 -2.73
C ASP A 117 -3.07 10.67 -2.48
N MET A 118 -2.88 11.44 -1.41
CA MET A 118 -3.81 12.48 -0.95
C MET A 118 -3.42 13.90 -1.39
N ASP A 119 -2.15 14.10 -1.70
CA ASP A 119 -1.55 15.40 -2.00
C ASP A 119 -1.19 15.52 -3.50
N GLY A 120 -1.28 14.41 -4.23
CA GLY A 120 -1.17 14.36 -5.67
C GLY A 120 0.25 14.27 -6.20
N PRO A 121 0.42 14.41 -7.53
CA PRO A 121 1.68 14.12 -8.23
C PRO A 121 2.77 15.18 -8.02
N PHE A 122 2.50 16.18 -7.20
CA PHE A 122 3.39 17.29 -6.88
C PHE A 122 4.07 17.15 -5.53
N ALA A 123 3.56 16.25 -4.68
CA ALA A 123 4.08 15.99 -3.36
C ALA A 123 5.10 14.84 -3.35
N ASP A 124 5.78 14.71 -2.22
CA ASP A 124 6.63 13.57 -1.89
C ASP A 124 5.88 12.62 -0.95
N GLY A 125 6.16 11.33 -1.08
CA GLY A 125 5.59 10.30 -0.22
C GLY A 125 4.13 9.97 -0.53
N LEU A 126 3.57 9.10 0.31
CA LEU A 126 2.17 8.67 0.26
C LEU A 126 1.64 8.54 1.69
N VAL A 127 0.32 8.50 1.83
CA VAL A 127 -0.34 8.24 3.11
C VAL A 127 -0.52 6.74 3.28
N TYR A 128 -0.12 6.23 4.45
CA TYR A 128 -0.26 4.83 4.82
C TYR A 128 -1.26 4.70 5.97
N VAL A 129 -2.21 3.78 5.84
CA VAL A 129 -3.13 3.45 6.92
C VAL A 129 -3.25 1.94 7.10
N GLY A 130 -3.27 1.51 8.35
CA GLY A 130 -3.41 0.12 8.74
C GLY A 130 -4.41 -0.04 9.88
N ALA A 131 -4.75 -1.28 10.20
CA ALA A 131 -5.61 -1.59 11.34
C ALA A 131 -4.88 -1.34 12.67
N SER A 132 -5.47 -0.54 13.57
CA SER A 132 -4.85 -0.11 14.82
C SER A 132 -4.42 -1.24 15.75
N ARG A 133 -5.07 -2.40 15.65
CA ARG A 133 -4.74 -3.59 16.46
C ARG A 133 -3.41 -4.24 16.07
N TYR A 134 -2.82 -3.85 14.94
CA TYR A 134 -1.56 -4.38 14.42
C TYR A 134 -0.46 -3.29 14.31
N ILE A 135 -0.58 -2.17 15.03
CA ILE A 135 0.38 -1.05 14.99
C ILE A 135 1.82 -1.52 15.11
N ASP A 136 2.10 -2.47 16.02
CA ASP A 136 3.46 -2.95 16.29
C ASP A 136 4.07 -3.73 15.12
N MET A 137 3.25 -4.24 14.19
CA MET A 137 3.69 -4.96 12.99
C MET A 137 3.98 -4.01 11.82
N MET A 138 3.36 -2.82 11.80
CA MET A 138 3.48 -1.86 10.70
C MET A 138 4.91 -1.44 10.35
N PRO A 139 5.87 -1.31 11.30
CA PRO A 139 7.26 -1.00 10.95
C PRO A 139 7.90 -2.04 10.02
N GLN A 140 7.62 -3.33 10.24
CA GLN A 140 8.13 -4.40 9.40
C GLN A 140 7.41 -4.43 8.05
N VAL A 141 6.08 -4.34 8.05
CA VAL A 141 5.27 -4.26 6.83
C VAL A 141 5.72 -3.12 5.92
N LYS A 142 5.88 -1.92 6.48
CA LYS A 142 6.34 -0.72 5.75
C LYS A 142 7.73 -0.90 5.17
N ARG A 143 8.64 -1.58 5.88
CA ARG A 143 10.00 -1.87 5.40
C ARG A 143 9.98 -2.83 4.21
N THR A 144 9.24 -3.92 4.31
CA THR A 144 9.07 -4.90 3.22
C THR A 144 8.39 -4.27 2.02
N PHE A 145 7.29 -3.55 2.25
CA PHE A 145 6.59 -2.80 1.21
C PHE A 145 7.52 -1.84 0.46
N THR A 146 8.33 -1.10 1.22
CA THR A 146 9.28 -0.14 0.63
C THR A 146 10.28 -0.83 -0.27
N ARG A 147 10.88 -1.92 0.22
CA ARG A 147 11.81 -2.74 -0.57
C ARG A 147 11.15 -3.20 -1.88
N LEU A 148 9.98 -3.85 -1.78
CA LEU A 148 9.24 -4.38 -2.93
C LEU A 148 8.93 -3.31 -3.98
N VAL A 149 8.50 -2.13 -3.54
CA VAL A 149 8.20 -1.00 -4.44
C VAL A 149 9.47 -0.45 -5.08
N THR A 150 10.53 -0.21 -4.30
CA THR A 150 11.78 0.36 -4.82
C THR A 150 12.56 -0.58 -5.74
N GLU A 151 12.46 -1.89 -5.53
CA GLU A 151 13.12 -2.91 -6.37
C GLU A 151 12.35 -3.20 -7.66
N ALA A 152 11.06 -2.87 -7.72
CA ALA A 152 10.27 -3.03 -8.92
C ALA A 152 10.68 -2.00 -9.98
N GLU A 153 10.81 -2.45 -11.23
CA GLU A 153 10.99 -1.54 -12.36
C GLU A 153 9.73 -0.67 -12.54
N PRO A 154 9.88 0.65 -12.73
CA PRO A 154 8.74 1.53 -12.96
C PRO A 154 8.01 1.12 -14.24
N LYS A 155 6.67 1.06 -14.18
CA LYS A 155 5.82 0.74 -15.33
C LYS A 155 4.93 1.90 -15.72
N GLU A 156 4.60 1.95 -17.00
CA GLU A 156 3.81 3.03 -17.57
C GLU A 156 2.42 3.12 -16.94
N TYR A 157 1.94 4.35 -16.74
CA TYR A 157 0.59 4.60 -16.25
C TYR A 157 0.07 5.94 -16.78
N THR A 158 -1.24 6.10 -16.73
CA THR A 158 -1.93 7.39 -16.92
C THR A 158 -3.07 7.46 -15.92
N ASP A 159 -3.06 8.51 -15.11
CA ASP A 159 -4.08 8.82 -14.12
C ASP A 159 -4.49 10.30 -14.24
N TYR A 160 -5.55 10.67 -13.52
CA TYR A 160 -6.04 12.05 -13.44
C TYR A 160 -5.99 12.53 -12.00
N PHE A 161 -5.69 13.81 -11.82
CA PHE A 161 -5.66 14.47 -10.53
C PHE A 161 -6.38 15.81 -10.64
N TYR A 162 -7.14 16.17 -9.60
CA TYR A 162 -7.75 17.49 -9.48
C TYR A 162 -7.09 18.22 -8.31
N SER A 163 -6.41 19.33 -8.59
CA SER A 163 -5.90 20.25 -7.57
C SER A 163 -7.06 21.13 -7.07
N PRO A 164 -7.51 20.99 -5.81
CA PRO A 164 -8.54 21.85 -5.28
C PRO A 164 -8.03 23.28 -5.01
N GLU A 165 -6.72 23.43 -4.81
CA GLU A 165 -6.09 24.74 -4.52
C GLU A 165 -6.08 25.64 -5.75
N ASP A 166 -5.78 25.06 -6.92
CA ASP A 166 -5.71 25.78 -8.19
C ASP A 166 -6.99 25.66 -9.02
N GLU A 167 -7.98 24.88 -8.53
CA GLU A 167 -9.18 24.46 -9.26
C GLU A 167 -8.87 23.82 -10.63
N GLN A 168 -7.73 23.16 -10.75
CA GLN A 168 -7.14 22.72 -12.02
C GLN A 168 -7.06 21.19 -12.13
N TRP A 169 -7.39 20.66 -13.32
CA TRP A 169 -7.21 19.25 -13.64
C TRP A 169 -5.85 18.98 -14.27
N TYR A 170 -5.28 17.84 -13.91
CA TYR A 170 -4.02 17.36 -14.42
C TYR A 170 -4.16 15.94 -14.96
N LYS A 171 -3.54 15.68 -16.10
CA LYS A 171 -3.19 14.35 -16.57
C LYS A 171 -1.78 14.03 -16.09
N VAL A 172 -1.65 12.93 -15.35
CA VAL A 172 -0.39 12.48 -14.77
C VAL A 172 -0.01 11.18 -15.44
N SER A 173 1.22 11.08 -15.93
CA SER A 173 1.66 9.88 -16.61
C SER A 173 3.15 9.61 -16.46
N TYR A 174 3.50 8.33 -16.51
CA TYR A 174 4.85 7.87 -16.81
C TYR A 174 4.79 7.06 -18.10
N SER A 175 5.56 7.44 -19.11
CA SER A 175 5.65 6.73 -20.40
C SER A 175 7.02 6.93 -21.03
N ASN A 176 7.60 5.89 -21.63
CA ASN A 176 8.91 5.95 -22.28
C ASN A 176 10.02 6.57 -21.40
N GLY A 177 10.02 6.28 -20.09
CA GLY A 177 11.02 6.83 -19.15
C GLY A 177 10.81 8.29 -18.74
N VAL A 178 9.69 8.92 -19.13
CA VAL A 178 9.41 10.33 -18.85
C VAL A 178 8.16 10.48 -18.01
N TYR A 179 8.30 11.23 -16.91
CA TYR A 179 7.19 11.66 -16.05
C TYR A 179 6.60 12.97 -16.58
N LYS A 180 5.27 13.06 -16.64
CA LYS A 180 4.54 14.23 -17.12
C LYS A 180 3.36 14.58 -16.22
N LYS A 181 3.13 15.88 -16.10
CA LYS A 181 2.00 16.53 -15.42
C LYS A 181 1.48 17.59 -16.36
N GLU A 182 0.40 17.29 -17.06
CA GLU A 182 -0.17 18.16 -18.09
C GLU A 182 -1.47 18.76 -17.56
N GLU A 183 -1.57 20.09 -17.55
CA GLU A 183 -2.85 20.78 -17.30
C GLU A 183 -3.83 20.44 -18.41
N ILE A 184 -5.04 20.05 -18.01
CA ILE A 184 -6.11 19.69 -18.92
C ILE A 184 -7.43 20.30 -18.44
N GLU A 185 -8.43 20.35 -19.32
CA GLU A 185 -9.80 20.52 -18.86
C GLU A 185 -10.27 19.27 -18.10
N LYS A 186 -11.35 19.41 -17.33
CA LYS A 186 -11.99 18.29 -16.65
C LYS A 186 -12.23 17.14 -17.64
N PRO A 187 -11.71 15.93 -17.37
CA PRO A 187 -11.95 14.78 -18.24
C PRO A 187 -13.45 14.53 -18.42
N SER A 188 -13.90 14.39 -19.67
CA SER A 188 -15.32 14.31 -20.01
C SER A 188 -16.02 13.06 -19.46
N HIS A 189 -15.27 12.00 -19.17
CA HIS A 189 -15.77 10.78 -18.54
C HIS A 189 -15.91 10.89 -17.02
N LEU A 190 -15.33 11.92 -16.38
CA LEU A 190 -15.40 12.13 -14.94
C LEU A 190 -16.68 12.85 -14.51
N ARG A 191 -17.55 12.14 -13.80
CA ARG A 191 -18.81 12.67 -13.26
C ARG A 191 -18.64 13.10 -11.81
N LEU A 192 -17.97 14.23 -11.57
CA LEU A 192 -18.08 14.92 -10.27
C LEU A 192 -19.54 15.35 -10.06
N LYS A 193 -20.18 14.87 -9.00
CA LYS A 193 -21.50 15.32 -8.53
C LYS A 193 -21.36 16.45 -7.53
#